data_AF-A0A3M8BW03-F1
#
_entry.id   AF-A0A3M8BW03-F1
#
_cell.length_a   1.000
_cell.length_b   1.000
_cell.length_c   1.000
_cell.angle_alpha   90.00
_cell.angle_beta   90.00
_cell.angle_gamma   90.00
#
_symmetry.space_group_name_H-M   'P 1'
#
loop_
_entity.id
_entity.type
_entity.pdbx_description
1 polymer ?
#
loop_
_entity_poly.entity_id
_entity_poly.type
_entity_poly.pdbx_seq_one_letter_code
_entity_poly.pdbx_strand_id
1 'polypeptide(L)'
;MCVRKLFMILSVVSIITLTACGNNAKQGNQPSQNQENANPGTDHAGMNHGDMNHSGSAEVPEGLKAATNPTYKVGSQAIIKDAHMEGMKGATATIVGAYDTTVYTISYTPTTGGPRVTNHKWIIHEEIADHGTEPLKPGTEVTVEADHMKGMKGATATIDTAEQTTVYMVDFVPTTGGEEVKNHKWVTESELSPK
;
A
#
# COMPACT_ATOMS: atom_id res chain seq x y z
N MET A 1 -75.48 1.66 28.96
CA MET A 1 -75.90 2.69 27.97
C MET A 1 -74.83 2.70 26.88
N CYS A 2 -75.11 2.22 25.66
CA CYS A 2 -75.66 3.00 24.53
C CYS A 2 -74.75 4.20 24.18
N VAL A 3 -74.28 4.49 22.96
CA VAL A 3 -74.63 4.08 21.59
C VAL A 3 -73.49 4.52 20.63
N ARG A 4 -73.27 3.69 19.60
CA ARG A 4 -72.88 3.89 18.18
C ARG A 4 -72.30 5.23 17.66
N LYS A 5 -71.23 5.03 16.85
CA LYS A 5 -70.99 5.46 15.45
C LYS A 5 -71.02 6.96 15.11
N LEU A 6 -69.98 7.43 14.42
CA LEU A 6 -70.17 7.98 13.07
C LEU A 6 -68.90 7.90 12.21
N PHE A 7 -69.08 7.34 11.01
CA PHE A 7 -68.15 7.33 9.89
C PHE A 7 -68.03 8.75 9.31
N MET A 8 -66.84 9.15 8.87
CA MET A 8 -66.70 10.20 7.85
C MET A 8 -65.76 9.71 6.75
N ILE A 9 -66.38 9.28 5.65
CA ILE A 9 -65.75 8.98 4.36
C ILE A 9 -65.63 10.33 3.63
N LEU A 10 -64.45 10.69 3.18
CA LEU A 10 -64.30 11.75 2.18
C LEU A 10 -63.51 11.21 0.99
N SER A 11 -64.27 10.85 -0.05
CA SER A 11 -63.80 10.44 -1.37
C SER A 11 -63.04 11.57 -2.05
N VAL A 12 -61.82 11.31 -2.50
CA VAL A 12 -61.10 12.18 -3.44
C VAL A 12 -61.36 11.66 -4.85
N VAL A 13 -62.05 12.48 -5.63
CA VAL A 13 -62.41 12.28 -7.03
C VAL A 13 -61.23 12.68 -7.92
N SER A 14 -60.78 11.75 -8.76
CA SER A 14 -59.84 12.01 -9.86
C SER A 14 -60.55 12.71 -11.01
N ILE A 15 -59.97 13.80 -11.51
CA ILE A 15 -60.29 14.36 -12.83
C ILE A 15 -59.00 14.37 -13.65
N ILE A 16 -59.05 13.63 -14.76
CA ILE A 16 -58.03 13.56 -15.80
C ILE A 16 -58.35 14.64 -16.82
N THR A 17 -57.39 15.50 -17.12
CA THR A 17 -57.41 16.32 -18.34
C THR A 17 -56.13 16.06 -19.12
N LEU A 18 -56.28 15.35 -20.24
CA LEU A 18 -55.26 15.19 -21.28
C LEU A 18 -55.31 16.40 -22.21
N THR A 19 -54.16 17.03 -22.42
CA THR A 19 -53.89 17.85 -23.61
C THR A 19 -52.55 17.46 -24.20
N ALA A 20 -52.61 17.16 -25.49
CA ALA A 20 -51.54 16.69 -26.34
C ALA A 20 -50.74 17.85 -26.95
N CYS A 21 -49.49 17.57 -27.32
CA CYS A 21 -48.81 17.91 -28.59
C CYS A 21 -47.32 18.16 -28.37
N GLY A 22 -46.46 17.51 -29.17
CA GLY A 22 -45.08 17.97 -29.39
C GLY A 22 -44.06 16.84 -29.57
N ASN A 23 -43.92 16.38 -30.81
CA ASN A 23 -43.00 15.34 -31.26
C ASN A 23 -41.52 15.76 -31.14
N ASN A 24 -40.61 14.90 -30.66
CA ASN A 24 -39.34 14.57 -31.33
C ASN A 24 -38.50 13.49 -30.62
N ALA A 25 -38.12 12.51 -31.45
CA ALA A 25 -37.20 11.38 -31.30
C ALA A 25 -36.08 11.44 -30.24
N LYS A 26 -35.89 10.35 -29.48
CA LYS A 26 -34.86 9.30 -29.73
C LYS A 26 -34.82 8.26 -28.59
N GLN A 27 -34.99 7.00 -29.00
CA GLN A 27 -34.21 5.81 -28.63
C GLN A 27 -33.98 5.46 -27.14
N GLY A 28 -34.57 4.34 -26.71
CA GLY A 28 -34.45 3.81 -25.36
C GLY A 28 -33.23 2.95 -25.09
N ASN A 29 -33.03 2.60 -23.81
CA ASN A 29 -32.65 1.27 -23.36
C ASN A 29 -32.87 1.12 -21.83
N GLN A 30 -33.06 -0.13 -21.38
CA GLN A 30 -33.33 -0.61 -20.01
C GLN A 30 -32.41 -0.07 -18.88
N PRO A 31 -32.86 -0.15 -17.60
CA PRO A 31 -31.96 -0.13 -16.45
C PRO A 31 -31.36 -1.53 -16.23
N SER A 32 -30.04 -1.65 -16.40
CA SER A 32 -29.24 -2.79 -15.95
C SER A 32 -28.62 -2.48 -14.60
N GLN A 33 -28.69 -3.45 -13.69
CA GLN A 33 -27.96 -3.51 -12.44
C GLN A 33 -26.47 -3.28 -12.68
N ASN A 34 -25.81 -2.52 -11.81
CA ASN A 34 -24.38 -2.63 -11.59
C ASN A 34 -24.07 -2.47 -10.11
N GLN A 35 -23.45 -3.52 -9.58
CA GLN A 35 -22.87 -3.62 -8.26
C GLN A 35 -21.75 -2.58 -8.12
N GLU A 36 -21.78 -1.79 -7.06
CA GLU A 36 -20.65 -1.00 -6.62
C GLU A 36 -19.55 -1.95 -6.13
N ASN A 37 -18.52 -2.08 -6.95
CA ASN A 37 -17.27 -2.71 -6.57
C ASN A 37 -16.43 -1.62 -5.87
N ALA A 38 -16.50 -1.59 -4.54
CA ALA A 38 -15.70 -0.68 -3.72
C ALA A 38 -14.21 -1.10 -3.81
N ASN A 39 -13.50 -0.47 -4.74
CA ASN A 39 -12.04 -0.42 -4.73
C ASN A 39 -11.63 0.51 -3.58
N PRO A 40 -10.88 0.08 -2.55
CA PRO A 40 -10.36 1.02 -1.57
C PRO A 40 -9.21 1.76 -2.26
N GLY A 41 -9.52 2.95 -2.77
CA GLY A 41 -8.51 3.94 -3.11
C GLY A 41 -7.66 4.17 -1.87
N THR A 42 -6.36 3.97 -2.04
CA THR A 42 -5.34 4.41 -1.09
C THR A 42 -5.46 5.92 -0.92
N ASP A 43 -6.13 6.33 0.15
CA ASP A 43 -6.14 7.71 0.63
C ASP A 43 -4.70 8.05 1.06
N HIS A 44 -3.93 8.59 0.11
CA HIS A 44 -2.72 9.35 0.42
C HIS A 44 -3.15 10.61 1.16
N ALA A 45 -3.24 10.49 2.49
CA ALA A 45 -3.24 11.63 3.38
C ALA A 45 -1.97 12.44 3.07
N GLY A 46 -2.16 13.63 2.49
CA GLY A 46 -1.11 14.54 2.07
C GLY A 46 -0.10 14.79 3.19
N MET A 47 1.07 14.18 3.05
CA MET A 47 2.25 14.55 3.80
C MET A 47 2.97 15.63 2.99
N ASN A 48 3.08 16.79 3.61
CA ASN A 48 3.82 17.97 3.18
C ASN A 48 5.13 17.59 2.45
N HIS A 49 5.28 18.03 1.20
CA HIS A 49 6.46 17.87 0.33
C HIS A 49 7.66 18.71 0.82
N GLY A 50 8.03 18.60 2.09
CA GLY A 50 9.32 19.10 2.56
C GLY A 50 10.39 18.07 2.25
N ASP A 51 11.51 18.50 1.68
CA ASP A 51 12.74 17.72 1.42
C ASP A 51 12.99 16.62 2.46
N MET A 52 12.43 15.44 2.23
CA MET A 52 12.78 14.25 2.99
C MET A 52 13.78 13.50 2.13
N ASN A 53 15.04 13.51 2.56
CA ASN A 53 16.04 12.65 1.99
C ASN A 53 15.59 11.19 2.20
N HIS A 54 15.13 10.55 1.12
CA HIS A 54 14.70 9.15 1.13
C HIS A 54 15.88 8.17 1.03
N SER A 55 17.12 8.68 1.01
CA SER A 55 18.29 7.81 1.06
C SER A 55 18.35 7.10 2.40
N GLY A 56 18.47 5.78 2.35
CA GLY A 56 18.62 4.94 3.52
C GLY A 56 20.05 4.99 4.08
N SER A 57 20.19 4.53 5.32
CA SER A 57 21.50 4.21 5.88
C SER A 57 22.15 3.06 5.11
N ALA A 58 23.47 3.16 4.86
CA ALA A 58 24.27 2.08 4.31
C ALA A 58 24.55 0.94 5.32
N GLU A 59 24.20 1.14 6.59
CA GLU A 59 24.38 0.12 7.63
C GLU A 59 23.54 -1.11 7.33
N VAL A 60 24.13 -2.30 7.43
CA VAL A 60 23.43 -3.57 7.19
C VAL A 60 23.19 -4.22 8.55
N PRO A 61 21.98 -4.73 8.84
CA PRO A 61 21.70 -5.42 10.10
C PRO A 61 22.70 -6.56 10.37
N GLU A 62 23.08 -6.72 11.65
CA GLU A 62 23.98 -7.79 12.05
C GLU A 62 23.35 -9.16 11.77
N GLY A 63 24.19 -10.12 11.33
CA GLY A 63 23.72 -11.47 11.02
C GLY A 63 23.01 -11.62 9.68
N LEU A 64 22.70 -10.53 8.96
CA LEU A 64 22.10 -10.60 7.63
C LEU A 64 23.03 -11.31 6.65
N LYS A 65 22.52 -12.38 6.04
CA LYS A 65 23.31 -13.24 5.16
C LYS A 65 23.29 -12.71 3.73
N ALA A 66 24.47 -12.46 3.16
CA ALA A 66 24.61 -12.16 1.74
C ALA A 66 24.06 -13.30 0.87
N ALA A 67 23.32 -12.94 -0.18
CA ALA A 67 22.74 -13.90 -1.11
C ALA A 67 23.85 -14.64 -1.87
N THR A 68 23.76 -15.97 -1.93
CA THR A 68 24.83 -16.78 -2.53
C THR A 68 24.79 -16.74 -4.07
N ASN A 69 23.59 -16.70 -4.64
CA ASN A 69 23.37 -16.66 -6.08
C ASN A 69 22.16 -15.80 -6.45
N PRO A 70 22.22 -14.47 -6.21
CA PRO A 70 21.12 -13.57 -6.54
C PRO A 70 20.95 -13.47 -8.06
N THR A 71 19.71 -13.31 -8.53
CA THR A 71 19.42 -13.04 -9.95
C THR A 71 20.13 -11.76 -10.42
N TYR A 72 20.16 -10.72 -9.57
CA TYR A 72 20.84 -9.46 -9.84
C TYR A 72 22.08 -9.32 -8.95
N LYS A 73 23.28 -9.36 -9.54
CA LYS A 73 24.53 -9.27 -8.78
C LYS A 73 24.76 -7.86 -8.26
N VAL A 74 25.43 -7.73 -7.12
CA VAL A 74 25.92 -6.42 -6.64
C VAL A 74 26.77 -5.75 -7.72
N GLY A 75 26.54 -4.46 -7.96
CA GLY A 75 27.12 -3.66 -9.05
C GLY A 75 26.40 -3.78 -10.39
N SER A 76 25.46 -4.70 -10.56
CA SER A 76 24.62 -4.78 -11.76
C SER A 76 23.45 -3.80 -11.72
N GLN A 77 22.77 -3.64 -12.85
CA GLN A 77 21.58 -2.78 -12.97
C GLN A 77 20.32 -3.62 -13.20
N ALA A 78 19.20 -3.13 -12.67
CA ALA A 78 17.86 -3.68 -12.85
C ALA A 78 16.83 -2.54 -13.01
N ILE A 79 15.62 -2.88 -13.46
CA ILE A 79 14.50 -1.95 -13.50
C ILE A 79 13.54 -2.30 -12.37
N ILE A 80 13.15 -1.29 -11.59
CA ILE A 80 12.13 -1.44 -10.53
C ILE A 80 10.74 -1.50 -11.18
N LYS A 81 9.99 -2.58 -10.96
CA LYS A 81 8.65 -2.80 -11.54
C LYS A 81 7.52 -2.25 -10.68
N ASP A 82 7.69 -2.31 -9.37
CA ASP A 82 6.71 -1.90 -8.37
C ASP A 82 7.25 -0.75 -7.52
N ALA A 83 6.38 0.21 -7.20
CA ALA A 83 6.75 1.39 -6.41
C ALA A 83 6.28 1.24 -4.96
N HIS A 84 7.18 1.53 -4.03
CA HIS A 84 6.83 1.74 -2.62
C HIS A 84 6.69 3.23 -2.30
N MET A 85 7.36 4.08 -3.08
CA MET A 85 7.23 5.54 -3.09
C MET A 85 7.20 6.06 -4.53
N GLU A 86 6.71 7.29 -4.68
CA GLU A 86 6.68 7.98 -5.97
C GLU A 86 8.09 8.05 -6.60
N GLY A 87 8.16 7.92 -7.93
CA GLY A 87 9.43 7.95 -8.67
C GLY A 87 10.21 6.62 -8.70
N MET A 88 9.83 5.60 -7.94
CA MET A 88 10.51 4.28 -8.01
C MET A 88 10.17 3.48 -9.26
N LYS A 89 8.87 3.42 -9.62
CA LYS A 89 8.42 2.53 -10.71
C LYS A 89 9.05 2.96 -12.03
N GLY A 90 9.68 2.00 -12.70
CA GLY A 90 10.42 2.19 -13.95
C GLY A 90 11.82 2.76 -13.78
N ALA A 91 12.25 3.11 -12.56
CA ALA A 91 13.59 3.62 -12.33
C ALA A 91 14.62 2.53 -12.62
N THR A 92 15.74 2.94 -13.23
CA THR A 92 16.94 2.09 -13.28
C THR A 92 17.60 2.14 -11.92
N ALA A 93 17.75 0.98 -11.31
CA ALA A 93 18.41 0.78 -10.04
C ALA A 93 19.78 0.13 -10.23
N THR A 94 20.76 0.53 -9.42
CA THR A 94 22.02 -0.19 -9.23
C THR A 94 21.93 -1.01 -7.96
N ILE A 95 22.26 -2.30 -8.05
CA ILE A 95 22.25 -3.19 -6.87
C ILE A 95 23.48 -2.89 -6.02
N VAL A 96 23.28 -2.44 -4.78
CA VAL A 96 24.36 -2.16 -3.82
C VAL A 96 24.45 -3.19 -2.69
N GLY A 97 23.43 -4.04 -2.55
CA GLY A 97 23.43 -5.22 -1.68
C GLY A 97 22.40 -6.25 -2.10
N ALA A 98 22.67 -7.52 -1.82
CA ALA A 98 21.78 -8.65 -2.10
C ALA A 98 21.87 -9.66 -0.96
N TYR A 99 20.73 -10.00 -0.35
CA TYR A 99 20.68 -10.77 0.90
C TYR A 99 19.54 -11.79 0.88
N ASP A 100 19.79 -12.95 1.46
CA ASP A 100 18.77 -13.99 1.64
C ASP A 100 18.19 -13.88 3.05
N THR A 101 16.90 -13.58 3.17
CA THR A 101 16.21 -13.42 4.45
C THR A 101 14.70 -13.68 4.29
N THR A 102 13.95 -13.56 5.39
CA THR A 102 12.51 -13.40 5.34
C THR A 102 12.16 -11.91 5.35
N VAL A 103 11.40 -11.51 4.34
CA VAL A 103 10.85 -10.17 4.20
C VAL A 103 9.41 -10.15 4.71
N TYR A 104 9.01 -9.04 5.33
CA TYR A 104 7.69 -8.86 5.90
C TYR A 104 7.04 -7.58 5.38
N THR A 105 5.73 -7.65 5.14
CA THR A 105 4.91 -6.43 5.18
C THR A 105 4.36 -6.25 6.58
N ILE A 106 4.32 -5.00 7.04
CA ILE A 106 3.89 -4.68 8.41
C ILE A 106 2.90 -3.52 8.44
N SER A 107 2.06 -3.53 9.47
CA SER A 107 1.17 -2.42 9.81
C SER A 107 1.46 -1.92 11.22
N TYR A 108 1.71 -0.62 11.37
CA TYR A 108 2.16 -0.04 12.64
C TYR A 108 1.68 1.40 12.83
N THR A 109 1.63 1.83 14.08
CA THR A 109 1.42 3.25 14.42
C THR A 109 2.78 3.87 14.75
N PRO A 110 3.21 4.95 14.09
CA PRO A 110 4.52 5.54 14.35
C PRO A 110 4.69 5.97 15.81
N THR A 111 5.89 5.77 16.37
CA THR A 111 6.21 6.15 17.76
C THR A 111 6.14 7.66 18.00
N THR A 112 6.26 8.46 16.94
CA THR A 112 6.09 9.91 16.98
C THR A 112 4.63 10.37 16.92
N GLY A 113 3.67 9.44 16.91
CA GLY A 113 2.26 9.70 16.63
C GLY A 113 1.98 9.87 15.13
N GLY A 114 0.71 10.09 14.80
CA GLY A 114 0.24 10.21 13.41
C GLY A 114 -0.68 9.05 12.99
N PRO A 115 -1.09 9.02 11.70
CA PRO A 115 -1.93 7.95 11.19
C PRO A 115 -1.18 6.60 11.20
N ARG A 116 -1.94 5.50 11.33
CA ARG A 116 -1.42 4.14 11.17
C ARG A 116 -0.91 3.97 9.74
N VAL A 117 0.29 3.42 9.60
CA VAL A 117 0.84 2.95 8.32
C VAL A 117 0.40 1.51 8.13
N THR A 118 -0.20 1.19 6.99
CA THR A 118 -0.71 -0.15 6.68
C THR A 118 0.06 -0.77 5.53
N ASN A 119 0.32 -2.08 5.62
CA ASN A 119 1.00 -2.88 4.60
C ASN A 119 2.31 -2.24 4.08
N HIS A 120 3.11 -1.70 4.99
CA HIS A 120 4.40 -1.11 4.67
C HIS A 120 5.34 -2.19 4.12
N LYS A 121 5.95 -1.87 2.97
CA LYS A 121 6.98 -2.65 2.29
C LYS A 121 8.30 -1.90 2.41
N TRP A 122 9.37 -2.51 2.90
CA TRP A 122 9.46 -3.81 3.56
C TRP A 122 10.35 -3.68 4.79
N ILE A 123 10.19 -4.58 5.76
CA ILE A 123 11.26 -4.84 6.75
C ILE A 123 11.73 -6.29 6.62
N ILE A 124 12.94 -6.59 7.09
CA ILE A 124 13.49 -7.96 7.11
C ILE A 124 13.54 -8.55 8.52
N HIS A 125 13.81 -9.85 8.63
CA HIS A 125 13.83 -10.57 9.90
C HIS A 125 14.81 -9.99 10.91
N GLU A 126 15.98 -9.59 10.43
CA GLU A 126 17.07 -9.00 11.21
C GLU A 126 16.76 -7.57 11.68
N GLU A 127 15.67 -6.96 11.20
CA GLU A 127 15.20 -5.64 11.62
C GLU A 127 14.07 -5.72 12.66
N ILE A 128 13.87 -6.89 13.27
CA ILE A 128 12.88 -7.12 14.33
C ILE A 128 13.60 -7.40 15.64
N ALA A 129 13.21 -6.71 16.72
CA ALA A 129 13.80 -6.92 18.04
C ALA A 129 13.58 -8.36 18.52
N ASP A 130 14.59 -8.93 19.18
CA ASP A 130 14.58 -10.29 19.73
C ASP A 130 14.14 -11.35 18.70
N HIS A 131 14.49 -11.15 17.42
CA HIS A 131 14.17 -12.10 16.38
C HIS A 131 14.86 -13.45 16.67
N GLY A 132 14.10 -14.53 16.51
CA GLY A 132 14.64 -15.88 16.59
C GLY A 132 15.39 -16.27 15.32
N THR A 133 15.48 -17.58 15.07
CA THR A 133 15.99 -18.12 13.80
C THR A 133 14.89 -18.44 12.81
N GLU A 134 13.66 -18.64 13.32
CA GLU A 134 12.51 -19.06 12.51
C GLU A 134 11.71 -17.86 12.02
N PRO A 135 11.22 -17.89 10.77
CA PRO A 135 10.32 -16.86 10.25
C PRO A 135 9.08 -16.66 11.12
N LEU A 136 8.69 -15.40 11.29
CA LEU A 136 7.51 -15.01 12.05
C LEU A 136 6.24 -15.13 11.18
N LYS A 137 5.11 -15.44 11.82
CA LYS A 137 3.85 -15.69 11.10
C LYS A 137 3.01 -14.41 10.95
N PRO A 138 2.18 -14.29 9.90
CA PRO A 138 1.15 -13.25 9.82
C PRO A 138 0.29 -13.19 11.09
N GLY A 139 -0.06 -11.98 11.52
CA GLY A 139 -0.77 -11.68 12.76
C GLY A 139 0.11 -11.58 14.01
N THR A 140 1.41 -11.90 13.92
CA THR A 140 2.34 -11.73 15.04
C THR A 140 2.61 -10.24 15.28
N GLU A 141 2.58 -9.83 16.55
CA GLU A 141 3.04 -8.50 16.96
C GLU A 141 4.53 -8.51 17.28
N VAL A 142 5.25 -7.49 16.79
CA VAL A 142 6.71 -7.36 16.90
C VAL A 142 7.10 -5.93 17.22
N THR A 143 8.31 -5.74 17.77
CA THR A 143 8.95 -4.42 17.87
C THR A 143 9.94 -4.25 16.73
N VAL A 144 9.80 -3.16 15.98
CA VAL A 144 10.61 -2.87 14.79
C VAL A 144 11.91 -2.15 15.17
N GLU A 145 13.06 -2.62 14.70
CA GLU A 145 14.37 -1.97 14.86
C GLU A 145 14.78 -1.16 13.63
N ALA A 146 14.18 -1.41 12.47
CA ALA A 146 14.34 -0.60 11.27
C ALA A 146 13.98 0.88 11.51
N ASP A 147 14.73 1.77 10.87
CA ASP A 147 14.58 3.22 10.95
C ASP A 147 14.37 3.86 9.57
N HIS A 148 13.79 3.11 8.62
CA HIS A 148 13.61 3.56 7.23
C HIS A 148 12.81 4.85 7.11
N MET A 149 11.91 5.10 8.08
CA MET A 149 11.16 6.34 8.19
C MET A 149 11.07 6.80 9.65
N LYS A 150 10.93 8.11 9.84
CA LYS A 150 10.74 8.71 11.17
C LYS A 150 9.55 8.07 11.89
N GLY A 151 9.80 7.58 13.10
CA GLY A 151 8.79 6.96 13.95
C GLY A 151 8.59 5.46 13.72
N MET A 152 9.34 4.82 12.81
CA MET A 152 9.31 3.36 12.62
C MET A 152 10.04 2.62 13.73
N LYS A 153 11.28 3.04 14.05
CA LYS A 153 12.08 2.38 15.08
C LYS A 153 11.38 2.42 16.44
N GLY A 154 11.32 1.27 17.09
CA GLY A 154 10.64 1.02 18.35
C GLY A 154 9.12 0.90 18.24
N ALA A 155 8.52 1.00 17.05
CA ALA A 155 7.08 0.85 16.90
C ALA A 155 6.66 -0.62 17.08
N THR A 156 5.53 -0.83 17.76
CA THR A 156 4.84 -2.13 17.72
C THR A 156 4.12 -2.25 16.38
N ALA A 157 4.45 -3.31 15.65
CA ALA A 157 3.91 -3.59 14.34
C ALA A 157 3.26 -4.98 14.30
N THR A 158 2.23 -5.13 13.48
CA THR A 158 1.64 -6.44 13.14
C THR A 158 2.24 -6.90 11.82
N ILE A 159 2.69 -8.15 11.74
CA ILE A 159 3.10 -8.78 10.49
C ILE A 159 1.86 -9.07 9.66
N ASP A 160 1.79 -8.48 8.47
CA ASP A 160 0.70 -8.70 7.52
C ASP A 160 1.01 -9.88 6.60
N THR A 161 2.24 -9.96 6.08
CA THR A 161 2.72 -11.06 5.24
C THR A 161 4.18 -11.41 5.55
N ALA A 162 4.59 -12.62 5.19
CA ALA A 162 5.94 -13.12 5.36
C ALA A 162 6.34 -13.95 4.13
N GLU A 163 7.52 -13.67 3.58
CA GLU A 163 8.05 -14.39 2.42
C GLU A 163 9.56 -14.59 2.57
N GLN A 164 10.07 -15.79 2.32
CA GLN A 164 11.50 -16.02 2.21
C GLN A 164 11.94 -15.78 0.77
N THR A 165 12.83 -14.82 0.56
CA THR A 165 13.24 -14.37 -0.78
C THR A 165 14.59 -13.66 -0.72
N THR A 166 15.15 -13.33 -1.88
CA THR A 166 16.30 -12.43 -1.96
C THR A 166 15.79 -11.00 -1.96
N VAL A 167 16.31 -10.19 -1.03
CA VAL A 167 16.08 -8.75 -0.95
C VAL A 167 17.31 -7.99 -1.42
N TYR A 168 17.05 -6.83 -2.00
CA TYR A 168 18.08 -5.97 -2.56
C TYR A 168 18.04 -4.60 -1.90
N MET A 169 19.24 -4.08 -1.63
CA MET A 169 19.46 -2.67 -1.35
C MET A 169 19.89 -2.01 -2.66
N VAL A 170 19.28 -0.88 -3.00
CA VAL A 170 19.45 -0.26 -4.32
C VAL A 170 19.72 1.24 -4.28
N ASP A 171 20.52 1.71 -5.21
CA ASP A 171 20.61 3.12 -5.57
C ASP A 171 19.77 3.37 -6.82
N PHE A 172 18.98 4.44 -6.88
CA PHE A 172 18.21 4.76 -8.07
C PHE A 172 17.99 6.27 -8.24
N VAL A 173 17.81 6.70 -9.48
CA VAL A 173 17.35 8.05 -9.81
C VAL A 173 15.83 8.01 -9.99
N PRO A 174 15.04 8.81 -9.25
CA PRO A 174 13.59 8.81 -9.38
C PRO A 174 13.14 9.15 -10.80
N THR A 175 12.12 8.46 -11.31
CA THR A 175 11.55 8.72 -12.64
C THR A 175 10.84 10.06 -12.73
N THR A 176 10.47 10.64 -11.59
CA THR A 176 9.95 12.01 -11.45
C THR A 176 11.04 13.08 -11.53
N GLY A 177 12.32 12.68 -11.64
CA GLY A 177 13.48 13.57 -11.51
C GLY A 177 13.85 13.83 -10.05
N GLY A 178 14.94 14.57 -9.84
CA GLY A 178 15.49 14.86 -8.52
C GLY A 178 16.86 14.26 -8.29
N GLU A 179 17.31 14.28 -7.04
CA GLU A 179 18.57 13.67 -6.62
C GLU A 179 18.50 12.14 -6.62
N GLU A 180 19.66 11.51 -6.74
CA GLU A 180 19.77 10.05 -6.62
C GLU A 180 19.46 9.61 -5.18
N VAL A 181 18.57 8.64 -5.04
CA VAL A 181 18.26 7.98 -3.76
C VAL A 181 19.28 6.87 -3.55
N LYS A 182 20.00 6.93 -2.42
CA LYS A 182 21.05 5.97 -2.07
C LYS A 182 20.60 4.95 -1.04
N ASN A 183 21.10 3.72 -1.14
CA ASN A 183 20.89 2.63 -0.19
C ASN A 183 19.42 2.43 0.20
N HIS A 184 18.51 2.51 -0.77
CA HIS A 184 17.10 2.27 -0.53
C HIS A 184 16.87 0.82 -0.10
N LYS A 185 16.16 0.66 1.01
CA LYS A 185 15.78 -0.61 1.63
C LYS A 185 14.25 -0.71 1.64
N TRP A 186 13.66 -1.80 1.20
CA TRP A 186 14.22 -2.92 0.44
C TRP A 186 13.38 -3.09 -0.82
N VAL A 187 13.92 -3.76 -1.84
CA VAL A 187 13.12 -4.28 -2.95
C VAL A 187 13.34 -5.78 -3.06
N THR A 188 12.29 -6.54 -3.34
CA THR A 188 12.41 -8.00 -3.51
C THR A 188 12.82 -8.36 -4.93
N GLU A 189 13.33 -9.59 -5.14
CA GLU A 189 13.66 -10.08 -6.47
C GLU A 189 12.51 -9.98 -7.46
N SER A 190 11.29 -10.29 -7.02
CA SER A 190 10.09 -10.21 -7.86
C SER A 190 9.69 -8.79 -8.23
N GLU A 191 10.17 -7.78 -7.52
CA GLU A 191 9.91 -6.35 -7.79
C GLU A 191 10.91 -5.76 -8.80
N LEU A 192 11.89 -6.56 -9.25
CA LEU A 192 12.88 -6.18 -10.25
C LEU A 192 12.66 -6.90 -11.59
N SER A 193 13.11 -6.28 -12.68
CA SER A 193 13.30 -6.91 -13.99
C SER A 193 14.70 -6.67 -14.53
N PRO A 194 15.18 -7.53 -15.45
CA PRO A 194 16.37 -7.21 -16.24
C PRO A 194 16.23 -5.85 -16.91
N LYS A 195 17.34 -5.13 -17.01
CA LYS A 195 17.46 -3.90 -17.79
C LYS A 195 17.52 -4.18 -19.28
#